data_AF-A0A5C5XQ19-F1
#
_entry.id   AF-A0A5C5XQ19-F1
#
_cell.length_a   1.000
_cell.length_b   1.000
_cell.length_c   1.000
_cell.angle_alpha   90.00
_cell.angle_beta   90.00
_cell.angle_gamma   90.00
#
_symmetry.space_group_name_H-M   'P 1'
#
loop_
_entity.id
_entity.type
_entity.pdbx_description
1 polymer ?
#
loop_
_entity_poly.entity_id
_entity_poly.type
_entity_poly.pdbx_seq_one_letter_code
_entity_poly.pdbx_strand_id
1 'polypeptide(L)'
;MRRFLSMTVLLVILGCNASHQSEPVTGTQSTAGDAITLSADGIDLLGTSLNFPFTVSEIAKVIGPPDRVSRLANHVSTWDGFGLVVLEESPGDPIVEMDICFHDEDELDFSPKHGFDGIVRYNSVDISSDSKRMDLVSAGFIQDEMLESLYRAEDGDLKMWAEYDNGLVEITAAW
;
A
#
# COMPACT_ATOMS: atom_id res chain seq x y z
N MET A 1 -81.16 -2.21 -4.63
CA MET A 1 -80.05 -1.25 -4.46
C MET A 1 -78.79 -2.01 -4.09
N ARG A 2 -77.71 -1.75 -4.84
CA ARG A 2 -76.28 -2.12 -4.65
C ARG A 2 -75.94 -3.56 -4.28
N ARG A 3 -75.34 -4.30 -5.23
CA ARG A 3 -74.05 -4.99 -5.02
C ARG A 3 -73.20 -4.94 -6.29
N PHE A 4 -71.94 -4.59 -6.08
CA PHE A 4 -70.88 -4.30 -7.04
C PHE A 4 -70.40 -5.56 -7.76
N LEU A 5 -70.19 -5.48 -9.07
CA LEU A 5 -69.34 -6.44 -9.80
C LEU A 5 -67.88 -5.99 -9.70
N SER A 6 -67.05 -6.87 -9.16
CA SER A 6 -65.60 -6.77 -9.10
C SER A 6 -65.01 -7.03 -10.49
N MET A 7 -64.21 -6.10 -11.01
CA MET A 7 -63.52 -6.20 -12.29
C MET A 7 -62.05 -6.48 -12.02
N THR A 8 -61.60 -7.71 -12.26
CA THR A 8 -60.19 -8.10 -12.18
C THR A 8 -59.57 -7.93 -13.57
N VAL A 9 -58.67 -6.96 -13.70
CA VAL A 9 -57.85 -6.75 -14.90
C VAL A 9 -56.61 -7.64 -14.79
N LEU A 10 -56.45 -8.53 -15.77
CA LEU A 10 -55.27 -9.38 -15.94
C LEU A 10 -54.25 -8.63 -16.81
N LEU A 11 -53.07 -8.32 -16.26
CA LEU A 11 -51.96 -7.72 -16.99
C LEU A 11 -50.98 -8.83 -17.40
N VAL A 12 -50.83 -9.05 -18.72
CA VAL A 12 -49.81 -9.92 -19.30
C VAL A 12 -48.68 -9.01 -19.79
N ILE A 13 -47.48 -9.16 -19.23
CA ILE A 13 -46.27 -8.51 -19.75
C ILE A 13 -45.41 -9.58 -20.42
N LEU A 14 -45.32 -9.50 -21.74
CA LEU A 14 -44.32 -10.17 -22.56
C LEU A 14 -42.95 -9.52 -22.29
N GLY A 15 -42.03 -10.26 -21.68
CA GLY A 15 -40.62 -9.87 -21.58
C GLY A 15 -39.79 -10.56 -22.65
N CYS A 16 -39.33 -9.80 -23.65
CA CYS A 16 -38.36 -10.24 -24.65
C CYS A 16 -37.01 -10.57 -23.99
N ASN A 17 -36.42 -11.70 -24.40
CA ASN A 17 -35.01 -12.02 -24.17
C ASN A 17 -34.11 -11.01 -24.88
N ALA A 18 -33.33 -10.25 -24.12
CA ALA A 18 -32.11 -9.59 -24.59
C ALA A 18 -30.97 -10.05 -23.68
N SER A 19 -30.26 -11.09 -24.10
CA SER A 19 -28.99 -11.49 -23.48
C SER A 19 -27.94 -10.44 -23.81
N HIS A 20 -27.76 -9.46 -22.92
CA HIS A 20 -26.55 -8.66 -22.89
C HIS A 20 -25.47 -9.49 -22.20
N GLN A 21 -24.49 -9.95 -22.97
CA GLN A 21 -23.20 -10.36 -22.43
C GLN A 21 -22.58 -9.11 -21.80
N SER A 22 -22.42 -9.12 -20.48
CA SER A 22 -21.62 -8.12 -19.79
C SER A 22 -20.15 -8.37 -20.13
N GLU A 23 -19.50 -7.36 -20.71
CA GLU A 23 -18.04 -7.31 -20.80
C GLU A 23 -17.42 -7.38 -19.39
N PRO A 24 -16.21 -7.94 -19.22
CA PRO A 24 -15.56 -7.92 -17.93
C PRO A 24 -15.28 -6.46 -17.58
N VAL A 25 -15.98 -5.97 -16.55
CA VAL A 25 -15.65 -4.68 -15.93
C VAL A 25 -14.27 -4.86 -15.31
N THR A 26 -13.25 -4.23 -15.89
CA THR A 26 -11.98 -3.99 -15.20
C THR A 26 -12.32 -3.15 -13.97
N GLY A 27 -12.54 -3.84 -12.86
CA GLY A 27 -12.86 -3.21 -11.59
C GLY A 27 -11.62 -2.49 -11.10
N THR A 28 -11.69 -1.16 -11.07
CA THR A 28 -10.89 -0.34 -10.17
C THR A 28 -11.22 -0.78 -8.75
N GLN A 29 -10.38 -1.63 -8.16
CA GLN A 29 -10.40 -1.89 -6.73
C GLN A 29 -9.77 -0.67 -6.06
N SER A 30 -10.58 0.10 -5.36
CA SER A 30 -10.08 0.97 -4.30
C SER A 30 -11.16 1.05 -3.22
N THR A 31 -10.72 1.33 -2.01
CA THR A 31 -11.48 1.67 -0.79
C THR A 31 -11.69 0.56 0.26
N ALA A 32 -10.62 -0.21 0.50
CA ALA A 32 -10.12 -0.68 1.82
C ALA A 32 -8.74 -1.36 1.69
N GLY A 33 -8.08 -1.24 0.52
CA GLY A 33 -7.32 -2.32 -0.10
C GLY A 33 -5.83 -2.33 0.16
N ASP A 34 -5.15 -1.19 0.15
CA ASP A 34 -3.68 -1.13 0.16
C ASP A 34 -3.16 -0.53 1.45
N ALA A 35 -3.27 -1.31 2.53
CA ALA A 35 -2.74 -0.94 3.83
C ALA A 35 -1.46 -1.72 4.13
N ILE A 36 -0.39 -1.00 4.46
CA ILE A 36 0.83 -1.53 5.07
C ILE A 36 0.77 -1.13 6.55
N THR A 37 0.76 -2.09 7.47
CA THR A 37 0.89 -1.78 8.90
C THR A 37 2.30 -2.11 9.37
N LEU A 38 2.96 -1.16 10.04
CA LEU A 38 4.29 -1.35 10.60
C LEU A 38 4.21 -1.55 12.13
N SER A 39 5.03 -2.43 12.67
CA SER A 39 5.13 -2.71 14.11
C SER A 39 6.51 -3.27 14.47
N ALA A 40 6.87 -3.25 15.76
CA ALA A 40 8.12 -3.85 16.25
C ALA A 40 8.36 -5.30 15.80
N ASP A 41 7.30 -6.09 15.61
CA ASP A 41 7.41 -7.53 15.33
C ASP A 41 7.43 -7.86 13.83
N GLY A 42 7.10 -6.89 12.97
CA GLY A 42 6.93 -7.13 11.54
C GLY A 42 6.00 -6.15 10.83
N ILE A 43 5.56 -6.55 9.64
CA ILE A 43 4.61 -5.81 8.83
C ILE A 43 3.33 -6.61 8.60
N ASP A 44 2.21 -5.92 8.44
CA ASP A 44 1.01 -6.48 7.82
C ASP A 44 0.85 -5.88 6.43
N LEU A 45 0.97 -6.71 5.39
CA LEU A 45 0.87 -6.31 4.00
C LEU A 45 -0.45 -6.86 3.44
N LEU A 46 -1.40 -5.98 3.16
CA LEU A 46 -2.72 -6.34 2.62
C LEU A 46 -3.46 -7.42 3.45
N GLY A 47 -3.36 -7.36 4.78
CA GLY A 47 -3.98 -8.34 5.69
C GLY A 47 -3.16 -9.61 5.90
N THR A 48 -1.95 -9.69 5.36
CA THR A 48 -1.01 -10.80 5.59
C THR A 48 0.15 -10.34 6.46
N SER A 49 0.23 -10.88 7.67
CA SER A 49 1.29 -10.56 8.61
C SER A 49 2.60 -11.31 8.27
N LEU A 50 3.70 -10.57 8.18
CA LEU A 50 5.06 -11.04 7.96
C LEU A 50 5.92 -10.57 9.14
N ASN A 51 6.46 -11.53 9.90
CA ASN A 51 7.28 -11.20 11.07
C ASN A 51 8.74 -11.01 10.68
N PHE A 52 9.45 -10.09 11.35
CA PHE A 52 10.88 -9.92 11.13
C PHE A 52 11.70 -11.12 11.66
N PRO A 53 12.80 -11.50 10.99
CA PRO A 53 13.14 -11.16 9.62
C PRO A 53 12.28 -11.93 8.60
N PHE A 54 11.95 -11.30 7.47
CA PHE A 54 11.31 -11.95 6.32
C PHE A 54 12.06 -11.66 5.01
N THR A 55 11.67 -12.37 3.96
CA THR A 55 12.36 -12.40 2.66
C THR A 55 11.54 -11.78 1.53
N VAL A 56 12.20 -11.42 0.42
CA VAL A 56 11.52 -11.02 -0.84
C VAL A 56 10.53 -12.07 -1.32
N SER A 57 10.84 -13.36 -1.15
CA SER A 57 9.93 -14.43 -1.54
C SER A 57 8.63 -14.43 -0.75
N GLU A 58 8.62 -13.91 0.48
CA GLU A 58 7.42 -13.82 1.32
C GLU A 58 6.54 -12.65 0.89
N ILE A 59 7.13 -11.47 0.63
CA ILE A 59 6.41 -10.35 0.00
C ILE A 59 5.79 -10.80 -1.33
N ALA A 60 6.56 -11.50 -2.16
CA ALA A 60 6.11 -11.92 -3.48
C ALA A 60 4.93 -12.91 -3.46
N LYS A 61 4.71 -13.63 -2.36
CA LYS A 61 3.51 -14.48 -2.17
C LYS A 61 2.26 -13.64 -1.90
N VAL A 62 2.40 -12.42 -1.40
CA VAL A 62 1.30 -11.52 -1.07
C VAL A 62 0.93 -10.65 -2.28
N ILE A 63 1.91 -9.95 -2.86
CA ILE A 63 1.68 -8.92 -3.89
C ILE A 63 2.21 -9.30 -5.29
N GLY A 64 2.69 -10.52 -5.47
CA GLY A 64 3.28 -10.99 -6.74
C GLY A 64 4.78 -10.69 -6.86
N PRO A 65 5.46 -11.20 -7.91
CA PRO A 65 6.90 -10.99 -8.08
C PRO A 65 7.23 -9.50 -8.28
N PRO A 66 8.46 -9.07 -7.93
CA PRO A 66 8.89 -7.71 -8.21
C PRO A 66 8.91 -7.42 -9.71
N ASP A 67 8.57 -6.20 -10.09
CA ASP A 67 8.59 -5.74 -11.49
C ASP A 67 10.02 -5.66 -12.01
N ARG A 68 10.96 -5.30 -11.13
CA ARG A 68 12.36 -5.08 -11.45
C ARG A 68 13.24 -5.55 -10.30
N VAL A 69 14.45 -5.97 -10.67
CA VAL A 69 15.49 -6.36 -9.72
C VAL A 69 16.80 -5.74 -10.19
N SER A 70 17.40 -4.88 -9.36
CA SER A 70 18.74 -4.34 -9.59
C SER A 70 19.77 -5.11 -8.76
N ARG A 71 20.94 -5.36 -9.35
CA ARG A 71 22.03 -6.14 -8.76
C ARG A 71 23.30 -5.31 -8.77
N LEU A 72 23.40 -4.40 -7.79
CA LEU A 72 24.53 -3.52 -7.61
C LEU A 72 25.44 -4.09 -6.51
N ALA A 73 25.74 -3.30 -5.48
CA ALA A 73 26.38 -3.81 -4.25
C ALA A 73 25.41 -4.71 -3.46
N ASN A 74 24.12 -4.37 -3.48
CA ASN A 74 23.03 -5.09 -2.85
C ASN A 74 22.05 -5.62 -3.92
N HIS A 75 21.15 -6.51 -3.49
CA HIS A 75 20.04 -6.98 -4.30
C HIS A 75 18.79 -6.16 -3.97
N VAL A 76 18.35 -5.35 -4.93
CA VAL A 76 17.22 -4.42 -4.75
C VAL A 76 16.06 -4.91 -5.59
N SER A 77 14.91 -5.15 -4.96
CA SER A 77 13.67 -5.56 -5.64
C SER A 77 12.64 -4.45 -5.55
N THR A 78 12.04 -4.09 -6.70
CA THR A 78 11.09 -2.97 -6.81
C THR A 78 9.73 -3.47 -7.29
N TRP A 79 8.66 -3.03 -6.63
CA TRP A 79 7.28 -3.20 -7.05
C TRP A 79 6.72 -1.83 -7.43
N ASP A 80 6.72 -1.53 -8.73
CA ASP A 80 6.33 -0.23 -9.29
C ASP A 80 4.87 0.08 -8.95
N GLY A 81 3.98 -0.91 -9.05
CA GLY A 81 2.56 -0.72 -8.74
C GLY A 81 2.23 -0.53 -7.26
N PHE A 82 3.22 -0.68 -6.37
CA PHE A 82 3.05 -0.55 -4.92
C PHE A 82 3.95 0.52 -4.30
N GLY A 83 4.71 1.28 -5.10
CA GLY A 83 5.67 2.26 -4.57
C GLY A 83 6.67 1.66 -3.59
N LEU A 84 7.03 0.38 -3.75
CA LEU A 84 7.83 -0.39 -2.79
C LEU A 84 9.21 -0.72 -3.36
N VAL A 85 10.24 -0.46 -2.55
CA VAL A 85 11.61 -0.95 -2.76
C VAL A 85 12.02 -1.76 -1.55
N VAL A 86 12.72 -2.87 -1.76
CA VAL A 86 13.33 -3.62 -0.64
C VAL A 86 14.75 -4.00 -0.98
N LEU A 87 15.57 -4.08 0.07
CA LEU A 87 16.98 -4.34 -0.01
C LEU A 87 17.33 -5.64 0.72
N GLU A 88 18.01 -6.55 0.01
CA GLU A 88 18.68 -7.72 0.57
C GLU A 88 20.20 -7.56 0.37
N GLU A 89 21.02 -7.94 1.36
CA GLU A 89 22.48 -7.96 1.19
C GLU A 89 22.93 -8.95 0.10
N SER A 90 22.25 -10.11 0.03
CA SER A 90 22.39 -11.07 -1.06
C SER A 90 21.06 -11.72 -1.40
N PRO A 91 20.87 -12.25 -2.64
CA PRO A 91 19.58 -12.78 -3.06
C PRO A 91 19.11 -13.94 -2.15
N GLY A 92 17.93 -13.76 -1.53
CA GLY A 92 17.33 -14.74 -0.63
C GLY A 92 17.71 -14.61 0.83
N ASP A 93 18.56 -13.63 1.18
CA ASP A 93 18.75 -13.21 2.57
C ASP A 93 17.49 -12.51 3.10
N PRO A 94 17.35 -12.36 4.42
CA PRO A 94 16.43 -11.41 4.99
C PRO A 94 16.53 -10.02 4.34
N ILE A 95 15.37 -9.40 4.14
CA ILE A 95 15.31 -7.98 3.85
C ILE A 95 15.86 -7.23 5.07
N VAL A 96 16.69 -6.22 4.83
CA VAL A 96 17.25 -5.34 5.86
C VAL A 96 16.65 -3.93 5.82
N GLU A 97 16.04 -3.56 4.69
CA GLU A 97 15.45 -2.25 4.46
C GLU A 97 14.28 -2.36 3.48
N MET A 98 13.20 -1.64 3.76
CA MET A 98 12.03 -1.49 2.91
C MET A 98 11.64 -0.02 2.84
N ASP A 99 11.59 0.50 1.61
CA ASP A 99 11.16 1.87 1.32
C ASP A 99 9.76 1.88 0.74
N ILE A 100 8.93 2.78 1.26
CA ILE A 100 7.58 3.07 0.78
C ILE A 100 7.59 4.50 0.25
N CYS A 101 7.70 4.65 -1.07
CA CYS A 101 7.82 5.93 -1.75
C CYS A 101 6.43 6.46 -2.10
N PHE A 102 6.11 7.71 -1.77
CA PHE A 102 4.78 8.31 -1.94
C PHE A 102 4.64 9.21 -3.18
N HIS A 103 5.71 9.36 -3.95
CA HIS A 103 5.72 10.13 -5.19
C HIS A 103 6.34 9.32 -6.33
N ASP A 104 6.08 9.76 -7.56
CA ASP A 104 6.71 9.18 -8.73
C ASP A 104 8.18 9.63 -8.76
N GLU A 105 9.10 8.67 -8.68
CA GLU A 105 10.53 8.93 -8.79
C GLU A 105 11.13 8.29 -10.02
N ASP A 106 11.91 9.07 -10.75
CA ASP A 106 12.75 8.59 -11.86
C ASP A 106 14.25 8.85 -11.59
N GLU A 107 14.63 9.08 -10.33
CA GLU A 107 16.00 9.47 -9.97
C GLU A 107 16.99 8.30 -10.07
N LEU A 108 16.60 7.11 -9.58
CA LEU A 108 17.43 5.92 -9.54
C LEU A 108 16.82 4.78 -10.37
N ASP A 109 17.66 3.84 -10.82
CA ASP A 109 17.20 2.69 -11.63
C ASP A 109 16.28 1.73 -10.85
N PHE A 110 16.30 1.82 -9.52
CA PHE A 110 15.47 1.07 -8.60
C PHE A 110 14.34 1.89 -7.94
N SER A 111 14.28 3.21 -8.14
CA SER A 111 13.15 4.04 -7.67
C SER A 111 11.84 3.55 -8.30
N PRO A 112 10.74 3.39 -7.56
CA PRO A 112 9.45 2.97 -8.12
C PRO A 112 8.91 3.97 -9.14
N LYS A 113 8.33 3.48 -10.24
CA LYS A 113 7.75 4.36 -11.28
C LYS A 113 6.46 5.06 -10.84
N HIS A 114 5.81 4.54 -9.81
CA HIS A 114 4.59 5.11 -9.26
C HIS A 114 4.69 5.19 -7.74
N GLY A 115 4.32 6.34 -7.19
CA GLY A 115 4.19 6.51 -5.76
C GLY A 115 3.08 5.64 -5.18
N PHE A 116 3.28 5.18 -3.95
CA PHE A 116 2.30 4.49 -3.14
C PHE A 116 1.12 5.41 -2.83
N ASP A 117 -0.08 5.01 -3.26
CA ASP A 117 -1.34 5.74 -3.08
C ASP A 117 -2.20 5.17 -1.93
N GLY A 118 -1.68 4.17 -1.22
CA GLY A 118 -2.32 3.52 -0.09
C GLY A 118 -2.08 4.19 1.26
N ILE A 119 -2.28 3.42 2.32
CA ILE A 119 -2.13 3.87 3.72
C ILE A 119 -1.03 3.06 4.40
N VAL A 120 -0.06 3.75 4.99
CA VAL A 120 0.85 3.18 5.98
C VAL A 120 0.28 3.43 7.36
N ARG A 121 0.01 2.38 8.13
CA ARG A 121 -0.46 2.49 9.51
C ARG A 121 0.69 2.22 10.48
N TYR A 122 0.96 3.17 11.37
CA TYR A 122 1.94 3.02 12.44
C TYR A 122 1.44 3.72 13.70
N ASN A 123 1.55 3.05 14.86
CA ASN A 123 1.03 3.55 16.15
C ASN A 123 -0.43 4.04 16.10
N SER A 124 -1.29 3.31 15.37
CA SER A 124 -2.71 3.65 15.14
C SER A 124 -2.96 4.96 14.36
N VAL A 125 -1.93 5.51 13.71
CA VAL A 125 -2.03 6.66 12.82
C VAL A 125 -1.93 6.19 11.37
N ASP A 126 -2.84 6.69 10.55
CA ASP A 126 -2.85 6.47 9.11
C ASP A 126 -1.99 7.55 8.43
N ILE A 127 -0.97 7.12 7.70
CA ILE A 127 -0.03 7.94 6.96
C ILE A 127 -0.19 7.67 5.47
N SER A 128 -0.24 8.72 4.66
CA SER A 128 -0.42 8.66 3.20
C SER A 128 0.35 9.79 2.52
N SER A 129 0.35 9.84 1.20
CA SER A 129 0.94 10.95 0.43
C SER A 129 0.36 12.32 0.80
N ASP A 130 -0.88 12.37 1.28
CA ASP A 130 -1.54 13.60 1.72
C ASP A 130 -1.20 14.01 3.16
N SER A 131 -0.54 13.14 3.92
CA SER A 131 -0.20 13.40 5.33
C SER A 131 0.69 14.63 5.50
N LYS A 132 0.54 15.27 6.64
CA LYS A 132 1.31 16.45 7.06
C LYS A 132 2.33 16.04 8.12
N ARG A 133 3.30 16.91 8.36
CA ARG A 133 4.30 16.74 9.44
C ARG A 133 3.66 16.40 10.79
N MET A 134 2.50 16.98 11.11
CA MET A 134 1.79 16.71 12.36
C MET A 134 1.26 15.26 12.46
N ASP A 135 0.98 14.60 11.34
CA ASP A 135 0.56 13.20 11.33
C ASP A 135 1.76 12.29 11.66
N LEU A 136 2.94 12.57 11.10
CA LEU A 136 4.19 11.88 11.45
C LEU A 136 4.51 12.02 12.94
N VAL A 137 4.41 13.25 13.47
CA VAL A 137 4.60 13.51 14.91
C VAL A 137 3.57 12.75 15.76
N SER A 138 2.31 12.69 15.31
CA SER A 138 1.25 11.94 16.01
C SER A 138 1.50 10.43 16.00
N ALA A 139 2.14 9.91 14.94
CA ALA A 139 2.56 8.51 14.85
C ALA A 139 3.81 8.19 15.70
N GLY A 140 4.42 9.21 16.31
CA GLY A 140 5.59 9.06 17.19
C GLY A 140 6.93 9.35 16.52
N PHE A 141 6.94 9.87 15.29
CA PHE A 141 8.18 10.33 14.68
C PHE A 141 8.66 11.64 15.30
N ILE A 142 9.99 11.78 15.41
CA ILE A 142 10.68 12.95 15.93
C ILE A 142 11.49 13.57 14.79
N GLN A 143 11.35 14.87 14.57
CA GLN A 143 12.14 15.59 13.56
C GLN A 143 13.64 15.56 13.91
N ASP A 144 14.48 15.29 12.93
CA ASP A 144 15.94 15.34 13.06
C ASP A 144 16.39 16.80 13.32
N GLU A 145 17.35 16.99 14.24
CA GLU A 145 17.81 18.33 14.63
C GLU A 145 18.64 19.02 13.53
N MET A 146 19.25 18.25 12.63
CA MET A 146 20.14 18.77 11.59
C MET A 146 19.48 18.80 10.22
N LEU A 147 18.50 17.93 9.98
CA LEU A 147 17.83 17.76 8.68
C LEU A 147 16.34 18.03 8.84
N GLU A 148 15.89 19.25 8.48
CA GLU A 148 14.49 19.67 8.66
C GLU A 148 13.47 18.81 7.90
N SER A 149 13.89 18.15 6.82
CA SER A 149 13.05 17.22 6.06
C SER A 149 12.97 15.83 6.68
N LEU A 150 13.83 15.47 7.62
CA LEU A 150 13.93 14.10 8.12
C LEU A 150 13.20 13.93 9.46
N TYR A 151 12.45 12.85 9.57
CA TYR A 151 11.74 12.42 10.78
C TYR A 151 12.13 11.00 11.11
N ARG A 152 12.26 10.65 12.39
CA ARG A 152 12.72 9.32 12.84
C ARG A 152 11.78 8.73 13.87
N ALA A 153 11.55 7.43 13.80
CA ALA A 153 10.87 6.66 14.83
C ALA A 153 11.61 5.34 15.08
N GLU A 154 11.53 4.84 16.31
CA GLU A 154 12.10 3.55 16.69
C GLU A 154 11.06 2.79 17.53
N ASP A 155 10.87 1.50 17.24
CA ASP A 155 9.99 0.60 17.99
C ASP A 155 10.62 -0.81 18.05
N GLY A 156 11.31 -1.09 19.16
CA GLY A 156 12.12 -2.30 19.27
C GLY A 156 13.32 -2.28 18.31
N ASP A 157 13.43 -3.31 17.48
CA ASP A 157 14.47 -3.41 16.45
C ASP A 157 14.10 -2.64 15.17
N LEU A 158 12.82 -2.29 14.98
CA LEU A 158 12.36 -1.48 13.85
C LEU A 158 12.82 -0.03 14.00
N LYS A 159 13.58 0.44 13.01
CA LYS A 159 13.97 1.83 12.83
C LYS A 159 13.30 2.37 11.58
N MET A 160 12.73 3.56 11.69
CA MET A 160 12.08 4.22 10.57
C MET A 160 12.59 5.63 10.37
N TRP A 161 12.67 6.02 9.11
CA TRP A 161 12.90 7.38 8.68
C TRP A 161 11.77 7.78 7.74
N ALA A 162 11.28 9.00 7.88
CA ALA A 162 10.36 9.59 6.93
C ALA A 162 10.95 10.89 6.39
N GLU A 163 11.02 11.01 5.07
CA GLU A 163 11.42 12.24 4.41
C GLU A 163 10.19 13.08 4.06
N TYR A 164 10.25 14.37 4.42
CA TYR A 164 9.20 15.34 4.18
C TYR A 164 9.77 16.62 3.57
N ASP A 165 9.72 16.72 2.24
CA ASP A 165 10.04 17.94 1.48
C ASP A 165 8.81 18.48 0.75
N ASN A 166 8.15 19.47 1.36
CA ASN A 166 6.88 20.04 0.88
C ASN A 166 5.71 19.05 0.68
N GLY A 167 5.91 17.80 1.08
CA GLY A 167 4.98 16.66 1.07
C GLY A 167 5.70 15.45 1.65
N LEU A 168 4.98 14.37 1.96
CA LEU A 168 5.63 13.11 2.34
C LEU A 168 6.27 12.50 1.09
N VAL A 169 7.57 12.24 1.17
CA VAL A 169 8.38 11.68 0.08
C VAL A 169 8.44 10.17 0.22
N GLU A 170 8.89 9.71 1.38
CA GLU A 170 9.23 8.31 1.62
C GLU A 170 9.10 7.96 3.10
N ILE A 171 8.80 6.69 3.38
CA ILE A 171 9.07 6.05 4.67
C ILE A 171 9.99 4.86 4.43
N THR A 172 11.19 4.91 5.00
CA THR A 172 12.13 3.79 5.08
C THR A 172 11.95 3.07 6.40
N ALA A 173 11.87 1.75 6.36
CA ALA A 173 11.83 0.86 7.51
C ALA A 173 13.01 -0.12 7.45
N ALA A 174 13.82 -0.19 8.51
CA ALA A 174 14.94 -1.12 8.63
C ALA A 174 14.89 -1.87 9.97
N TRP A 175 15.42 -3.09 10.01
CA TRP A 175 15.45 -3.97 11.18
C TRP A 175 16.69 -4.86 11.21
#